data_AF-A0A954XR44-F1
#
_entry.id   AF-A0A954XR44-F1
#
_cell.length_a   1.000
_cell.length_b   1.000
_cell.length_c   1.000
_cell.angle_alpha   90.00
_cell.angle_beta   90.00
_cell.angle_gamma   90.00
#
_symmetry.space_group_name_H-M   'P 1'
#
loop_
_entity.id
_entity.type
_entity.pdbx_description
1 polymer ?
#
loop_
_entity_poly.entity_id
_entity_poly.type
_entity_poly.pdbx_seq_one_letter_code
_entity_poly.pdbx_strand_id
1 'polypeptide(L)'
;KSTGALDQFQRLQQESIRLSAETESIRQRFQSAEQLEGVKSDLDLERGKLLQRLRRDLIEQDSRVEKAIATFQEISTSLYEDAGSLTLIPSENGLRVDILMQGDRSRGIQNMQIFCFDLMLMRLCADRGIGPRFLIHDSHLFDGVDERQIGKALYIGAKTAEACGWQYIVTMNEDDLPRSIPQGFILDDYILPVKLTDEREDGGLFGIRF
;
A
#
# COMPACT_ATOMS: atom_id res chain seq x y z
N LYS A 1 38.01 60.09 -41.87
CA LYS A 1 37.89 59.54 -40.49
C LYS A 1 36.40 59.46 -40.15
N SER A 2 35.75 58.31 -40.37
CA SER A 2 34.30 58.12 -40.15
C SER A 2 33.96 56.66 -39.74
N THR A 3 34.95 55.92 -39.25
CA THR A 3 34.80 54.48 -38.93
C THR A 3 34.12 54.20 -37.58
N GLY A 4 34.15 55.13 -36.62
CA GLY A 4 33.58 54.88 -35.28
C GLY A 4 32.05 54.91 -35.20
N ALA A 5 31.37 55.69 -36.04
CA ALA A 5 29.91 55.83 -35.98
C ALA A 5 29.18 54.60 -36.51
N LEU A 6 29.73 53.95 -37.55
CA LEU A 6 29.17 52.71 -38.11
C LEU A 6 29.36 51.54 -37.15
N ASP A 7 30.55 51.39 -36.54
CA ASP A 7 30.81 50.36 -35.53
C ASP A 7 29.90 50.53 -34.30
N GLN A 8 29.67 51.77 -33.86
CA GLN A 8 28.79 52.06 -32.74
C GLN A 8 27.32 51.78 -33.08
N PHE A 9 26.89 52.08 -34.31
CA PHE A 9 25.56 51.72 -34.81
C PHE A 9 25.37 50.20 -34.88
N GLN A 10 26.36 49.45 -35.38
CA GLN A 10 26.31 47.98 -35.42
C GLN A 10 26.25 47.36 -34.02
N ARG A 11 26.98 47.90 -33.04
CA ARG A 11 26.89 47.46 -31.65
C ARG A 11 25.50 47.69 -31.06
N LEU A 12 24.93 48.89 -31.25
CA LEU A 12 23.58 49.19 -30.77
C LEU A 12 22.53 48.31 -31.45
N GLN A 13 22.70 48.01 -32.73
CA GLN A 13 21.82 47.10 -33.46
C GLN A 13 21.91 45.67 -32.91
N GLN A 14 23.11 45.16 -32.62
CA GLN A 14 23.30 43.84 -32.01
C GLN A 14 22.72 43.78 -30.59
N GLU A 15 22.91 44.81 -29.77
CA GLU A 15 22.30 44.89 -28.44
C GLU A 15 20.78 44.96 -28.52
N SER A 16 20.23 45.71 -29.47
CA SER A 16 18.79 45.77 -29.70
C SER A 16 18.22 44.41 -30.11
N ILE A 17 18.90 43.67 -30.98
CA ILE A 17 18.50 42.31 -31.36
C ILE A 17 18.57 41.37 -30.14
N ARG A 18 19.65 41.42 -29.36
CA ARG A 18 19.83 40.59 -28.15
C ARG A 18 18.72 40.87 -27.14
N LEU A 19 18.48 42.14 -26.81
CA LEU A 19 17.44 42.56 -25.87
C LEU A 19 16.03 42.20 -26.38
N SER A 20 15.79 42.28 -27.68
CA SER A 20 14.51 41.88 -28.29
C SER A 20 14.29 40.37 -28.16
N ALA A 21 15.32 39.55 -28.44
CA ALA A 21 15.25 38.10 -28.28
C ALA A 21 15.07 37.68 -26.81
N GLU A 22 15.74 38.37 -25.88
CA GLU A 22 15.60 38.15 -24.44
C GLU A 22 14.19 38.52 -23.95
N THR A 23 13.65 39.66 -24.42
CA THR A 23 12.27 40.09 -24.12
C THR A 23 11.25 39.06 -24.60
N GLU A 24 11.42 38.55 -25.82
CA GLU A 24 10.51 37.55 -26.38
C GLU A 24 10.59 36.21 -25.62
N SER A 25 11.80 35.78 -25.25
CA SER A 25 12.01 34.58 -24.41
C SER A 25 11.33 34.72 -23.04
N ILE A 26 11.47 35.88 -22.38
CA ILE A 26 10.81 36.16 -21.11
C ILE A 26 9.28 36.16 -21.28
N ARG A 27 8.77 36.74 -22.36
CA ARG A 27 7.33 36.76 -22.65
C ARG A 27 6.75 35.37 -22.84
N GLN A 28 7.44 34.49 -23.56
CA GLN A 28 7.05 33.10 -23.74
C GLN A 28 7.05 32.34 -22.41
N ARG A 29 8.10 32.51 -21.59
CA ARG A 29 8.16 31.90 -20.24
C ARG A 29 7.03 32.39 -19.34
N PHE A 30 6.68 33.68 -19.40
CA PHE A 30 5.57 34.25 -18.66
C PHE A 30 4.23 33.64 -19.09
N GLN A 31 3.96 33.56 -20.40
CA GLN A 31 2.74 32.91 -20.91
C GLN A 31 2.63 31.45 -20.50
N SER A 32 3.73 30.69 -20.58
CA SER A 32 3.76 29.31 -20.09
C SER A 32 3.50 29.22 -18.58
N ALA A 33 4.02 30.18 -17.79
CA ALA A 33 3.78 30.23 -16.36
C ALA A 33 2.29 30.54 -16.03
N GLU A 34 1.66 31.50 -16.71
CA GLU A 34 0.24 31.79 -16.55
C GLU A 34 -0.64 30.57 -16.92
N GLN A 35 -0.30 29.87 -18.01
CA GLN A 35 -1.02 28.65 -18.40
C GLN A 35 -0.88 27.55 -17.34
N LEU A 36 0.32 27.34 -16.80
CA LEU A 36 0.56 26.37 -15.73
C LEU A 36 -0.18 26.74 -14.45
N GLU A 37 -0.27 28.03 -14.11
CA GLU A 37 -1.03 28.51 -12.96
C GLU A 37 -2.53 28.25 -13.12
N GLY A 38 -3.08 28.47 -14.33
CA GLY A 38 -4.46 28.10 -14.66
C GLY A 38 -4.73 26.61 -14.48
N VAL A 39 -3.88 25.74 -15.07
CA VAL A 39 -4.00 24.29 -14.94
C VAL A 39 -3.92 23.84 -13.48
N LYS A 40 -3.01 24.43 -12.69
CA LYS A 40 -2.91 24.14 -11.26
C LYS A 40 -4.21 24.48 -10.53
N SER A 41 -4.77 25.65 -10.79
CA SER A 41 -6.04 26.06 -10.17
C SER A 41 -7.19 25.11 -10.53
N ASP A 42 -7.26 24.64 -11.77
CA ASP A 42 -8.26 23.68 -12.21
C ASP A 42 -8.11 22.33 -11.49
N LEU A 43 -6.87 21.84 -11.36
CA LEU A 43 -6.57 20.60 -10.64
C LEU A 43 -6.92 20.69 -9.14
N ASP A 44 -6.67 21.84 -8.51
CA ASP A 44 -7.02 22.05 -7.11
C ASP A 44 -8.56 22.07 -6.91
N LEU A 45 -9.31 22.65 -7.86
CA LEU A 45 -10.78 22.58 -7.86
C LEU A 45 -11.30 21.14 -8.03
N GLU A 46 -10.69 20.36 -8.93
CA GLU A 46 -11.05 18.96 -9.12
C GLU A 46 -10.74 18.12 -7.88
N ARG A 47 -9.56 18.31 -7.26
CA ARG A 47 -9.20 17.67 -5.98
C ARG A 47 -10.21 17.98 -4.89
N GLY A 48 -10.64 19.24 -4.77
CA GLY A 48 -11.68 19.65 -3.83
C GLY A 48 -13.01 18.90 -4.05
N LYS A 49 -13.45 18.76 -5.31
CA LYS A 49 -14.65 18.00 -5.67
C LYS A 49 -14.52 16.52 -5.32
N LEU A 50 -13.36 15.90 -5.60
CA LEU A 50 -13.09 14.50 -5.27
C LEU A 50 -13.09 14.27 -3.75
N LEU A 51 -12.46 15.15 -2.98
CA LEU A 51 -12.44 15.08 -1.52
C LEU A 51 -13.86 15.19 -0.93
N GLN A 52 -14.69 16.08 -1.46
CA GLN A 52 -16.08 16.21 -1.01
C GLN A 52 -16.89 14.94 -1.31
N ARG A 53 -16.71 14.33 -2.49
CA ARG A 53 -17.35 13.05 -2.83
C ARG A 53 -16.91 11.95 -1.87
N LEU A 54 -15.60 11.80 -1.63
CA LEU A 54 -15.06 10.81 -0.71
C LEU A 54 -15.61 10.96 0.72
N ARG A 55 -15.71 12.19 1.23
CA ARG A 55 -16.31 12.45 2.55
C ARG A 55 -17.76 12.01 2.63
N ARG A 56 -18.56 12.32 1.60
CA ARG A 56 -19.95 11.90 1.54
C ARG A 56 -20.04 10.38 1.47
N ASP A 57 -19.23 9.73 0.64
CA ASP A 57 -19.22 8.28 0.50
C ASP A 57 -18.88 7.59 1.83
N LEU A 58 -17.92 8.11 2.62
CA LEU A 58 -17.63 7.56 3.95
C LEU A 58 -18.82 7.65 4.90
N ILE A 59 -19.55 8.77 4.90
CA ILE A 59 -20.75 8.95 5.73
C ILE A 59 -21.87 8.00 5.27
N GLU A 60 -22.08 7.86 3.96
CA GLU A 60 -23.09 6.95 3.40
C GLU A 60 -22.77 5.48 3.68
N GLN A 61 -21.49 5.15 3.86
CA GLN A 61 -21.00 3.79 4.11
C GLN A 61 -20.62 3.55 5.58
N ASP A 62 -21.05 4.41 6.52
CA ASP A 62 -20.64 4.40 7.93
C ASP A 62 -20.75 3.01 8.58
N SER A 63 -21.91 2.36 8.45
CA SER A 63 -22.11 0.98 8.95
C SER A 63 -21.09 -0.06 8.43
N ARG A 64 -20.61 0.10 7.19
CA ARG A 64 -19.60 -0.78 6.59
C ARG A 64 -18.21 -0.46 7.13
N VAL A 65 -17.94 0.82 7.38
CA VAL A 65 -16.70 1.29 8.01
C VAL A 65 -16.62 0.80 9.45
N GLU A 66 -17.68 0.98 10.24
CA GLU A 66 -17.76 0.47 11.62
C GLU A 66 -17.53 -1.04 11.68
N LYS A 67 -18.18 -1.80 10.78
CA LYS A 67 -17.97 -3.25 10.70
C LYS A 67 -16.52 -3.61 10.36
N ALA A 68 -15.87 -2.88 9.46
CA ALA A 68 -14.46 -3.09 9.13
C ALA A 68 -13.56 -2.82 10.34
N ILE A 69 -13.76 -1.69 11.03
CA ILE A 69 -13.01 -1.32 12.24
C ILE A 69 -13.17 -2.37 13.33
N ALA A 70 -14.41 -2.80 13.62
CA ALA A 70 -14.68 -3.82 14.63
C ALA A 70 -14.04 -5.17 14.27
N THR A 71 -14.10 -5.57 13.00
CA THR A 71 -13.48 -6.82 12.52
C THR A 71 -11.96 -6.78 12.65
N PHE A 72 -11.34 -5.65 12.30
CA PHE A 72 -9.89 -5.47 12.47
C PHE A 72 -9.48 -5.51 13.94
N GLN A 73 -10.23 -4.83 14.82
CA GLN A 73 -10.00 -4.85 16.26
C GLN A 73 -10.07 -6.27 16.82
N GLU A 74 -11.10 -7.05 16.46
CA GLU A 74 -11.24 -8.44 16.88
C GLU A 74 -10.04 -9.32 16.49
N ILE A 75 -9.58 -9.20 15.24
CA ILE A 75 -8.44 -9.97 14.71
C ILE A 75 -7.15 -9.53 15.40
N SER A 76 -6.92 -8.23 15.52
CA SER A 76 -5.70 -7.69 16.14
C SER A 76 -5.59 -8.05 17.63
N THR A 77 -6.68 -8.01 18.39
CA THR A 77 -6.73 -8.45 19.80
C THR A 77 -6.52 -9.96 19.96
N SER A 78 -6.84 -10.74 18.93
CA SER A 78 -6.57 -12.18 18.96
C SER A 78 -5.07 -12.48 18.82
N LEU A 79 -4.34 -11.61 18.11
CA LEU A 79 -2.91 -11.71 17.87
C LEU A 79 -2.12 -11.13 19.06
N TYR A 80 -2.36 -9.85 19.36
CA TYR A 80 -1.72 -9.08 20.44
C TYR A 80 -2.68 -8.83 21.60
N GLU A 81 -2.16 -8.68 22.82
CA GLU A 81 -3.00 -8.40 24.01
C GLU A 81 -3.73 -7.05 23.89
N ASP A 82 -3.13 -6.09 23.20
CA ASP A 82 -3.71 -4.78 22.93
C ASP A 82 -4.37 -4.73 21.55
N ALA A 83 -5.59 -4.20 21.48
CA ALA A 83 -6.30 -3.99 20.23
C ALA A 83 -5.59 -2.96 19.34
N GLY A 84 -5.41 -3.29 18.05
CA GLY A 84 -5.00 -2.32 17.05
C GLY A 84 -6.16 -1.36 16.73
N SER A 85 -5.84 -0.18 16.21
CA SER A 85 -6.84 0.77 15.72
C SER A 85 -6.76 0.92 14.21
N LEU A 86 -7.93 1.06 13.57
CA LEU A 86 -8.09 1.32 12.15
C LEU A 86 -8.86 2.63 11.99
N THR A 87 -8.25 3.62 11.31
CA THR A 87 -8.88 4.91 11.05
C THR A 87 -8.88 5.19 9.55
N LEU A 88 -10.06 5.55 9.02
CA LEU A 88 -10.23 5.92 7.62
C LEU A 88 -10.36 7.45 7.50
N ILE A 89 -9.37 8.08 6.87
CA ILE A 89 -9.28 9.54 6.78
C ILE A 89 -9.40 9.97 5.31
N PRO A 90 -10.42 10.78 4.94
CA PRO A 90 -10.50 11.34 3.61
C PRO A 90 -9.42 12.41 3.41
N SER A 91 -8.58 12.25 2.39
CA SER A 91 -7.51 13.19 2.04
C SER A 91 -7.59 13.62 0.58
N GLU A 92 -6.86 14.69 0.22
CA GLU A 92 -6.77 15.17 -1.17
C GLU A 92 -6.16 14.13 -2.13
N ASN A 93 -5.40 13.17 -1.59
CA ASN A 93 -4.78 12.08 -2.35
C ASN A 93 -5.60 10.77 -2.29
N GLY A 94 -6.85 10.83 -1.85
CA GLY A 94 -7.74 9.68 -1.67
C GLY A 94 -7.90 9.25 -0.23
N LEU A 95 -8.41 8.03 -0.03
CA LEU A 95 -8.63 7.47 1.30
C LEU A 95 -7.31 7.08 1.95
N ARG A 96 -6.96 7.73 3.06
CA ARG A 96 -5.85 7.30 3.90
C ARG A 96 -6.36 6.30 4.92
N VAL A 97 -5.66 5.19 5.05
CA VAL A 97 -5.95 4.14 6.03
C VAL A 97 -4.81 4.16 7.03
N ASP A 98 -5.10 4.64 8.24
CA ASP A 98 -4.13 4.67 9.33
C ASP A 98 -4.39 3.47 10.25
N ILE A 99 -3.39 2.60 10.36
CA ILE A 99 -3.42 1.41 11.21
C ILE A 99 -2.37 1.58 12.30
N LEU A 100 -2.78 1.55 13.56
CA LEU A 100 -1.87 1.66 14.70
C LEU A 100 -1.92 0.38 15.53
N MET A 101 -0.76 -0.20 15.78
CA MET A 101 -0.57 -1.31 16.71
C MET A 101 0.52 -0.96 17.73
N GLN A 102 0.49 -1.62 18.90
CA GLN A 102 1.49 -1.43 19.94
C GLN A 102 2.87 -1.80 19.40
N GLY A 103 3.84 -0.88 19.49
CA GLY A 103 5.22 -1.12 19.03
C GLY A 103 5.47 -0.84 17.54
N ASP A 104 4.61 -0.03 16.91
CA ASP A 104 4.50 0.37 15.49
C ASP A 104 5.80 0.69 14.70
N ARG A 105 6.97 0.70 15.34
CA ARG A 105 8.27 0.90 14.70
C ARG A 105 8.98 -0.40 14.30
N SER A 106 8.46 -1.57 14.67
CA SER A 106 9.03 -2.86 14.28
C SER A 106 8.51 -3.31 12.91
N ARG A 107 9.40 -3.85 12.07
CA ARG A 107 9.04 -4.49 10.79
C ARG A 107 8.01 -5.61 10.99
N GLY A 108 8.22 -6.46 12.01
CA GLY A 108 7.30 -7.56 12.29
C GLY A 108 5.89 -7.08 12.68
N ILE A 109 5.78 -5.95 13.37
CA ILE A 109 4.48 -5.37 13.73
C ILE A 109 3.78 -4.83 12.48
N GLN A 110 4.51 -4.14 11.60
CA GLN A 110 3.96 -3.67 10.33
C GLN A 110 3.46 -4.84 9.46
N ASN A 111 4.20 -5.95 9.41
CA ASN A 111 3.75 -7.14 8.69
C ASN A 111 2.48 -7.73 9.33
N MET A 112 2.38 -7.73 10.66
CA MET A 112 1.18 -8.20 11.35
C MET A 112 -0.02 -7.25 11.20
N GLN A 113 0.20 -5.96 10.97
CA GLN A 113 -0.85 -5.03 10.53
C GLN A 113 -1.41 -5.43 9.16
N ILE A 114 -0.54 -5.77 8.21
CA ILE A 114 -0.94 -6.26 6.88
C ILE A 114 -1.76 -7.53 7.04
N PHE A 115 -1.28 -8.51 7.81
CA PHE A 115 -2.00 -9.74 8.09
C PHE A 115 -3.42 -9.49 8.64
N CYS A 116 -3.56 -8.62 9.64
CA CYS A 116 -4.85 -8.31 10.24
C CYS A 116 -5.79 -7.60 9.25
N PHE A 117 -5.23 -6.70 8.43
CA PHE A 117 -5.97 -5.99 7.39
C PHE A 117 -6.48 -6.94 6.30
N ASP A 118 -5.63 -7.86 5.84
CA ASP A 118 -5.99 -8.83 4.81
C ASP A 118 -7.06 -9.81 5.31
N LEU A 119 -6.94 -10.32 6.54
CA LEU A 119 -7.99 -11.15 7.14
C LEU A 119 -9.32 -10.40 7.31
N MET A 120 -9.26 -9.13 7.72
CA MET A 120 -10.45 -8.27 7.81
C MET A 120 -11.12 -8.15 6.44
N LEU A 121 -10.36 -7.83 5.39
CA LEU A 121 -10.90 -7.75 4.02
C LEU A 121 -11.54 -9.07 3.60
N MET A 122 -10.92 -10.19 3.91
CA MET A 122 -11.43 -11.50 3.49
C MET A 122 -12.73 -11.87 4.19
N ARG A 123 -12.89 -11.54 5.47
CA ARG A 123 -14.16 -11.69 6.19
C ARG A 123 -15.24 -10.79 5.60
N LEU A 124 -14.92 -9.53 5.30
CA LEU A 124 -15.87 -8.59 4.67
C LEU A 124 -16.26 -9.03 3.25
N CYS A 125 -15.33 -9.58 2.48
CA CYS A 125 -15.58 -10.13 1.14
C CYS A 125 -16.46 -11.38 1.20
N ALA A 126 -16.18 -12.29 2.15
CA ALA A 126 -16.98 -13.49 2.36
C ALA A 126 -18.43 -13.14 2.71
N ASP A 127 -18.65 -12.19 3.62
CA ASP A 127 -19.99 -11.70 3.99
C ASP A 127 -20.77 -11.12 2.81
N ARG A 128 -20.06 -10.58 1.81
CA ARG A 128 -20.65 -10.01 0.59
C ARG A 128 -20.73 -11.02 -0.55
N GLY A 129 -20.19 -12.23 -0.38
CA GLY A 129 -20.11 -13.24 -1.44
C GLY A 129 -19.25 -12.83 -2.63
N ILE A 130 -18.25 -11.97 -2.42
CA ILE A 130 -17.34 -11.46 -3.47
C ILE A 130 -15.92 -11.99 -3.28
N GLY A 131 -15.13 -11.96 -4.36
CA GLY A 131 -13.71 -12.28 -4.32
C GLY A 131 -13.37 -13.75 -4.63
N PRO A 132 -12.07 -14.08 -4.66
CA PRO A 132 -11.58 -15.33 -5.22
C PRO A 132 -11.68 -16.54 -4.26
N ARG A 133 -12.11 -16.32 -3.01
CA ARG A 133 -12.18 -17.35 -1.95
C ARG A 133 -10.85 -18.03 -1.62
N PHE A 134 -9.74 -17.34 -1.83
CA PHE A 134 -8.44 -17.74 -1.31
C PHE A 134 -7.60 -16.52 -0.96
N LEU A 135 -6.61 -16.70 -0.10
CA LEU A 135 -5.55 -15.75 0.21
C LEU A 135 -4.23 -16.47 0.32
N ILE A 136 -3.21 -15.83 -0.23
CA ILE A 136 -1.85 -16.34 -0.27
C ILE A 136 -0.96 -15.31 0.40
N HIS A 137 -0.23 -15.74 1.42
CA HIS A 137 0.85 -14.95 2.01
C HIS A 137 2.18 -15.66 1.76
N ASP A 138 3.20 -14.87 1.43
CA ASP A 138 4.56 -15.39 1.27
C ASP A 138 5.34 -15.32 2.60
N SER A 139 6.60 -15.76 2.56
CA SER A 139 7.44 -15.82 3.77
C SER A 139 7.73 -14.44 4.34
N HIS A 140 7.80 -13.40 3.48
CA HIS A 140 8.14 -12.03 3.90
C HIS A 140 7.15 -11.46 4.91
N LEU A 141 5.89 -11.93 4.92
CA LEU A 141 4.91 -11.52 5.92
C LEU A 141 5.33 -11.91 7.34
N PHE A 142 6.14 -12.97 7.50
CA PHE A 142 6.55 -13.46 8.81
C PHE A 142 7.95 -12.98 9.23
N ASP A 143 8.65 -12.24 8.35
CA ASP A 143 9.99 -11.72 8.60
C ASP A 143 10.04 -10.79 9.83
N GLY A 144 10.86 -11.16 10.81
CA GLY A 144 11.07 -10.35 12.02
C GLY A 144 9.88 -10.34 12.98
N VAL A 145 8.95 -11.29 12.82
CA VAL A 145 7.82 -11.52 13.72
C VAL A 145 8.23 -12.53 14.80
N ASP A 146 7.80 -12.31 16.03
CA ASP A 146 8.05 -13.26 17.13
C ASP A 146 7.35 -14.60 16.85
N GLU A 147 8.05 -15.70 17.13
CA GLU A 147 7.60 -17.08 16.83
C GLU A 147 6.20 -17.39 17.39
N ARG A 148 5.87 -16.87 18.58
CA ARG A 148 4.53 -17.06 19.17
C ARG A 148 3.45 -16.36 18.36
N GLN A 149 3.78 -15.20 17.79
CA GLN A 149 2.86 -14.43 16.95
C GLN A 149 2.68 -15.09 15.59
N ILE A 150 3.73 -15.69 15.02
CA ILE A 150 3.61 -16.52 13.80
C ILE A 150 2.65 -17.69 14.07
N GLY A 151 2.86 -18.44 15.17
CA GLY A 151 1.98 -19.54 15.54
C GLY A 151 0.52 -19.13 15.73
N LYS A 152 0.27 -17.99 16.39
CA LYS A 152 -1.08 -17.42 16.53
C LYS A 152 -1.66 -16.98 15.19
N ALA A 153 -0.88 -16.32 14.33
CA ALA A 153 -1.33 -15.86 13.02
C ALA A 153 -1.77 -17.05 12.14
N LEU A 154 -0.99 -18.14 12.10
CA LEU A 154 -1.36 -19.35 11.37
C LEU A 154 -2.66 -19.98 11.92
N TYR A 155 -2.80 -20.06 13.24
CA TYR A 155 -4.02 -20.54 13.87
C TYR A 155 -5.25 -19.68 13.54
N ILE A 156 -5.13 -18.36 13.66
CA ILE A 156 -6.21 -17.40 13.34
C ILE A 156 -6.55 -17.49 11.84
N GLY A 157 -5.54 -17.57 10.98
CA GLY A 157 -5.70 -17.74 9.54
C GLY A 157 -6.50 -19.00 9.21
N ALA A 158 -6.12 -20.16 9.77
CA ALA A 158 -6.83 -21.42 9.58
C ALA A 158 -8.29 -21.38 10.09
N LYS A 159 -8.51 -20.84 11.30
CA LYS A 159 -9.85 -20.66 11.88
C LYS A 159 -10.74 -19.77 11.02
N THR A 160 -10.17 -18.65 10.53
CA THR A 160 -10.90 -17.70 9.71
C THR A 160 -11.20 -18.32 8.33
N ALA A 161 -10.24 -19.06 7.75
CA ALA A 161 -10.37 -19.85 6.52
C ALA A 161 -11.59 -20.79 6.57
N GLU A 162 -11.65 -21.59 7.63
CA GLU A 162 -12.74 -22.53 7.88
C GLU A 162 -14.08 -21.79 8.05
N ALA A 163 -14.12 -20.76 8.90
CA ALA A 163 -15.35 -20.05 9.22
C ALA A 163 -15.97 -19.32 8.02
N CYS A 164 -15.16 -18.75 7.13
CA CYS A 164 -15.65 -18.00 5.98
C CYS A 164 -15.70 -18.83 4.68
N GLY A 165 -15.30 -20.12 4.71
CA GLY A 165 -15.35 -21.02 3.56
C GLY A 165 -14.40 -20.66 2.42
N TRP A 166 -13.16 -20.33 2.76
CA TRP A 166 -12.10 -19.91 1.85
C TRP A 166 -10.79 -20.65 2.15
N GLN A 167 -9.85 -20.59 1.21
CA GLN A 167 -8.56 -21.25 1.35
C GLN A 167 -7.48 -20.25 1.79
N TYR A 168 -6.81 -20.54 2.91
CA TYR A 168 -5.63 -19.78 3.32
C TYR A 168 -4.37 -20.58 2.99
N ILE A 169 -3.48 -20.00 2.19
CA ILE A 169 -2.25 -20.63 1.71
C ILE A 169 -1.08 -19.76 2.17
N VAL A 170 -0.06 -20.40 2.73
CA VAL A 170 1.15 -19.73 3.19
C VAL A 170 2.36 -20.43 2.61
N THR A 171 3.29 -19.67 2.03
CA THR A 171 4.65 -20.17 1.77
C THR A 171 5.56 -19.66 2.87
N MET A 172 6.38 -20.55 3.44
CA MET A 172 7.23 -20.21 4.57
C MET A 172 8.52 -21.02 4.51
N ASN A 173 9.61 -20.47 5.01
CA ASN A 173 10.86 -21.22 5.14
C ASN A 173 10.75 -22.20 6.32
N GLU A 174 11.49 -23.31 6.25
CA GLU A 174 11.50 -24.31 7.32
C GLU A 174 12.02 -23.73 8.64
N ASP A 175 12.96 -22.78 8.58
CA ASP A 175 13.52 -22.10 9.76
C ASP A 175 12.51 -21.15 10.44
N ASP A 176 11.50 -20.67 9.71
CA ASP A 176 10.46 -19.76 10.20
C ASP A 176 9.23 -20.50 10.76
N LEU A 177 9.21 -21.84 10.67
CA LEU A 177 8.11 -22.66 11.23
C LEU A 177 8.04 -22.51 12.75
N PRO A 178 6.90 -22.04 13.29
CA PRO A 178 6.78 -21.83 14.73
C PRO A 178 6.65 -23.15 15.47
N ARG A 179 7.48 -23.34 16.49
CA ARG A 179 7.37 -24.43 17.48
C ARG A 179 6.36 -24.07 18.56
N SER A 180 6.17 -22.78 18.83
CA SER A 180 5.14 -22.30 19.76
C SER A 180 3.81 -22.12 19.03
N ILE A 181 2.96 -23.16 19.13
CA ILE A 181 1.62 -23.18 18.53
C ILE A 181 0.52 -23.12 19.60
N PRO A 182 -0.62 -22.45 19.33
CA PRO A 182 -1.77 -22.46 20.24
C PRO A 182 -2.27 -23.87 20.57
N GLN A 183 -2.79 -24.07 21.78
CA GLN A 183 -3.26 -25.37 22.23
C GLN A 183 -4.37 -25.92 21.31
N GLY A 184 -4.22 -27.16 20.87
CA GLY A 184 -5.19 -27.82 19.98
C GLY A 184 -5.04 -27.47 18.50
N PHE A 185 -4.06 -26.62 18.13
CA PHE A 185 -3.66 -26.42 16.75
C PHE A 185 -2.49 -27.35 16.42
N ILE A 186 -2.66 -28.22 15.43
CA ILE A 186 -1.62 -29.14 14.95
C ILE A 186 -1.16 -28.61 13.60
N LEU A 187 0.02 -27.98 13.56
CA LEU A 187 0.53 -27.35 12.34
C LEU A 187 0.81 -28.38 11.24
N ASP A 188 1.30 -29.56 11.61
CA ASP A 188 1.67 -30.64 10.68
C ASP A 188 0.50 -31.10 9.79
N ASP A 189 -0.74 -30.98 10.25
CA ASP A 189 -1.93 -31.32 9.48
C ASP A 189 -2.16 -30.38 8.26
N TYR A 190 -1.54 -29.19 8.28
CA TYR A 190 -1.65 -28.17 7.24
C TYR A 190 -0.43 -28.11 6.33
N ILE A 191 0.66 -28.82 6.66
CA ILE A 191 1.89 -28.82 5.87
C ILE A 191 1.68 -29.69 4.63
N LEU A 192 1.83 -29.10 3.45
CA LEU A 192 1.77 -29.85 2.20
C LEU A 192 2.99 -30.78 2.08
N PRO A 193 2.82 -32.01 1.54
CA PRO A 193 3.94 -32.94 1.35
C PRO A 193 4.94 -32.43 0.30
N VAL A 194 4.52 -31.49 -0.56
CA VAL A 194 5.37 -30.87 -1.58
C VAL A 194 6.25 -29.81 -0.92
N LYS A 195 7.56 -30.06 -0.90
CA LYS A 195 8.59 -29.10 -0.48
C LYS A 195 9.35 -28.58 -1.71
N LEU A 196 9.45 -27.26 -1.85
CA LEU A 196 10.29 -26.63 -2.86
C LEU A 196 11.74 -26.56 -2.36
N THR A 197 12.71 -26.89 -3.22
CA THR A 197 14.13 -26.91 -2.84
C THR A 197 15.03 -26.53 -4.01
N ASP A 198 16.05 -25.74 -3.73
CA ASP A 198 17.10 -25.41 -4.69
C ASP A 198 18.19 -26.49 -4.78
N GLU A 199 18.13 -27.53 -3.96
CA GLU A 199 19.16 -28.58 -3.94
C GLU A 199 19.04 -29.57 -5.10
N ARG A 200 17.87 -29.68 -5.72
CA ARG A 200 17.57 -30.65 -6.78
C ARG A 200 17.08 -29.95 -8.04
N GLU A 201 17.40 -30.50 -9.22
CA GLU A 201 16.94 -29.96 -10.51
C GLU A 201 15.41 -30.00 -10.66
N ASP A 202 14.76 -30.95 -9.98
CA ASP A 202 13.30 -31.13 -9.94
C ASP A 202 12.61 -30.42 -8.76
N GLY A 203 13.36 -29.68 -7.94
CA GLY A 203 12.85 -29.06 -6.71
C GLY A 203 12.11 -27.73 -6.90
N GLY A 204 12.02 -27.22 -8.13
CA GLY A 204 11.30 -25.98 -8.44
C GLY A 204 9.78 -26.15 -8.49
N LEU A 205 9.03 -25.04 -8.46
CA LEU A 205 7.56 -25.03 -8.44
C LEU A 205 6.91 -25.82 -9.60
N PHE A 206 7.57 -25.86 -10.76
CA PHE A 206 7.12 -26.58 -11.95
C PHE A 206 7.81 -27.95 -12.14
N GLY A 207 8.54 -28.43 -11.13
CA GLY A 207 9.36 -29.64 -11.24
C GLY A 207 10.63 -29.46 -12.08
N ILE A 208 11.05 -28.21 -12.32
CA ILE A 208 12.27 -27.83 -13.04
C ILE A 208 12.88 -26.54 -12.45
N ARG A 209 14.19 -26.35 -12.56
CA ARG A 209 14.87 -25.04 -12.38
C ARG A 209 15.05 -24.33 -13.73
N PHE A 210 14.89 -23.00 -13.73
CA PHE A 210 15.20 -22.11 -14.86
C PHE A 210 16.66 -21.65 -14.83
#